data_AF-A0A349D090-F1
#
_entry.id   AF-A0A349D090-F1
#
_cell.length_a   1.000
_cell.length_b   1.000
_cell.length_c   1.000
_cell.angle_alpha   90.00
_cell.angle_beta   90.00
_cell.angle_gamma   90.00
#
_symmetry.space_group_name_H-M   'P 1'
#
loop_
_entity.id
_entity.type
_entity.pdbx_description
1 polymer ?
#
loop_
_entity_poly.entity_id
_entity_poly.type
_entity_poly.pdbx_seq_one_letter_code
_entity_poly.pdbx_strand_id
1 'polypeptide(L)'
;MSDMPLGPESFTPGESGGGAPEQLSEEAKQRFAAAAAGMQQIRREEKKSKKRDDQVARAIVQFLGTDEHAHLFVLISRLVARDCPSIFILAILSLIHDGCLETVREYLKDTTQATGQQTVDETMALMKGGELDAQTNRTLIEWITRMQLVLSLTPEQILLRLMIDDKNVDGTVLQLTTFVLQEYFVKRKRSIPFERIQPLTASILQTVFQPFIGGVRKILLARAQEVPQEEE
;
A
#
# COMPACT_ATOMS: atom_id res chain seq x y z
N MET A 1 55.73 11.06 37.92
CA MET A 1 55.44 12.51 37.82
C MET A 1 56.19 12.99 36.60
N SER A 2 55.63 12.87 35.39
CA SER A 2 54.40 13.48 34.83
C SER A 2 54.65 14.91 34.42
N ASP A 3 54.76 15.13 33.11
CA ASP A 3 54.49 16.43 32.51
C ASP A 3 53.90 16.28 31.10
N MET A 4 52.72 16.88 30.94
CA MET A 4 51.87 17.20 29.78
C MET A 4 50.51 17.62 30.40
N PRO A 5 49.72 18.57 29.85
CA PRO A 5 49.58 18.82 28.41
C PRO A 5 49.33 20.29 27.96
N LEU A 6 49.28 20.37 26.63
CA LEU A 6 48.75 21.37 25.70
C LEU A 6 47.46 22.13 26.09
N GLY A 7 47.48 23.43 25.75
CA GLY A 7 46.43 24.32 25.19
C GLY A 7 44.93 24.11 25.49
N PRO A 8 44.24 25.23 25.78
CA PRO A 8 43.12 25.63 24.94
C PRO A 8 43.23 27.11 24.50
N GLU A 9 43.07 27.36 23.20
CA GLU A 9 42.91 28.71 22.66
C GLU A 9 41.60 29.32 23.17
N SER A 10 41.76 30.40 23.94
CA SER A 10 40.69 31.22 24.48
C SER A 10 40.01 32.05 23.40
N PHE A 11 38.69 32.06 23.49
CA PHE A 11 37.75 32.99 22.85
C PHE A 11 38.20 34.46 22.97
N THR A 12 38.19 35.17 21.85
CA THR A 12 38.01 36.64 21.83
C THR A 12 37.01 37.02 20.73
N PRO A 13 35.75 37.35 21.06
CA PRO A 13 34.86 38.03 20.13
C PRO A 13 35.18 39.54 20.18
N GLY A 14 35.85 40.04 19.14
CA GLY A 14 35.99 41.47 18.88
C GLY A 14 34.83 41.95 18.01
N GLU A 15 33.90 42.70 18.60
CA GLU A 15 32.92 43.50 17.87
C GLU A 15 33.56 44.81 17.39
N SER A 16 33.51 45.08 16.08
CA SER A 16 33.32 46.44 15.56
C SER A 16 32.99 46.42 14.06
N GLY A 17 31.77 46.77 13.68
CA GLY A 17 31.49 47.24 12.31
C GLY A 17 30.12 46.88 11.71
N GLY A 18 29.07 47.55 12.18
CA GLY A 18 28.05 48.18 11.34
C GLY A 18 27.18 47.32 10.41
N GLY A 19 25.89 47.20 10.78
CA GLY A 19 24.81 46.84 9.86
C GLY A 19 24.11 45.55 10.26
N ALA A 20 23.11 45.65 11.12
CA ALA A 20 22.23 44.53 11.45
C ALA A 20 21.59 43.95 10.17
N PRO A 21 21.65 42.63 9.94
CA PRO A 21 20.88 41.97 8.90
C PRO A 21 19.48 41.63 9.47
N GLU A 22 18.76 42.63 10.00
CA GLU A 22 17.42 42.39 10.58
C GLU A 22 16.41 41.92 9.51
N GLN A 23 16.59 42.32 8.25
CA GLN A 23 15.75 41.85 7.12
C GLN A 23 16.11 40.43 6.64
N LEU A 24 17.38 40.02 6.72
CA LEU A 24 17.78 38.63 6.39
C LEU A 24 17.43 37.66 7.53
N SER A 25 17.36 38.14 8.77
CA SER A 25 16.94 37.37 9.95
C SER A 25 15.46 36.95 9.88
N GLU A 26 14.56 37.83 9.43
CA GLU A 26 13.14 37.49 9.32
C GLU A 26 12.87 36.48 8.18
N GLU A 27 13.51 36.66 7.02
CA GLU A 27 13.39 35.70 5.92
C GLU A 27 14.05 34.35 6.27
N ALA A 28 15.18 34.36 6.98
CA ALA A 28 15.80 33.15 7.49
C ALA A 28 14.92 32.45 8.54
N LYS A 29 14.35 33.17 9.52
CA LYS A 29 13.43 32.62 10.52
C LYS A 29 12.19 32.00 9.87
N GLN A 30 11.64 32.63 8.83
CA GLN A 30 10.50 32.08 8.08
C GLN A 30 10.88 30.81 7.33
N ARG A 31 12.06 30.76 6.69
CA ARG A 31 12.58 29.56 6.02
C ARG A 31 12.89 28.43 7.00
N PHE A 32 13.44 28.75 8.17
CA PHE A 32 13.68 27.77 9.24
C PHE A 32 12.38 27.27 9.89
N ALA A 33 11.39 28.13 10.09
CA ALA A 33 10.06 27.74 10.59
C ALA A 33 9.32 26.85 9.57
N ALA A 34 9.39 27.18 8.28
CA ALA A 34 8.82 26.36 7.21
C ALA A 34 9.54 25.00 7.08
N ALA A 35 10.88 24.98 7.20
CA ALA A 35 11.66 23.75 7.21
C ALA A 35 11.40 22.90 8.47
N ALA A 36 11.23 23.51 9.64
CA ALA A 36 10.90 22.83 10.89
C ALA A 36 9.46 22.29 10.89
N ALA A 37 8.50 23.04 10.33
CA ALA A 37 7.14 22.59 10.10
C ALA A 37 7.09 21.42 9.10
N GLY A 38 7.86 21.52 8.00
CA GLY A 38 8.04 20.43 7.04
C GLY A 38 8.64 19.18 7.69
N MET A 39 9.69 19.32 8.50
CA MET A 39 10.28 18.20 9.22
C MET A 39 9.35 17.60 10.29
N GLN A 40 8.53 18.41 10.97
CA GLN A 40 7.53 17.90 11.91
C GLN A 40 6.39 17.19 11.20
N GLN A 41 5.97 17.68 10.03
CA GLN A 41 4.94 17.06 9.21
C GLN A 41 5.44 15.73 8.64
N ILE A 42 6.66 15.70 8.09
CA ILE A 42 7.34 14.47 7.65
C ILE A 42 7.45 13.47 8.82
N ARG A 43 7.89 13.91 10.01
CA ARG A 43 7.95 13.02 11.20
C ARG A 43 6.58 12.52 11.66
N ARG A 44 5.52 13.31 11.52
CA ARG A 44 4.14 12.90 11.85
C ARG A 44 3.62 11.91 10.83
N GLU A 45 3.88 12.14 9.56
CA GLU A 45 3.53 11.24 8.45
C GLU A 45 4.30 9.92 8.55
N GLU A 46 5.60 9.95 8.88
CA GLU A 46 6.42 8.75 9.15
C GLU A 46 5.91 7.97 10.36
N LYS A 47 5.59 8.64 11.47
CA LYS A 47 5.01 7.97 12.65
C LYS A 47 3.63 7.38 12.36
N LYS A 48 2.81 8.07 11.57
CA LYS A 48 1.48 7.58 11.15
C LYS A 48 1.63 6.39 10.21
N SER A 49 2.56 6.43 9.27
CA SER A 49 2.90 5.32 8.37
C SER A 49 3.38 4.11 9.17
N LYS A 50 4.32 4.30 10.10
CA LYS A 50 4.86 3.21 10.92
C LYS A 50 3.81 2.57 11.83
N LYS A 51 2.94 3.38 12.45
CA LYS A 51 1.82 2.89 13.25
C LYS A 51 0.81 2.10 12.41
N ARG A 52 0.57 2.55 11.16
CA ARG A 52 -0.27 1.84 10.19
C ARG A 52 0.36 0.50 9.82
N ASP A 53 1.63 0.47 9.44
CA ASP A 53 2.33 -0.76 9.08
C ASP A 53 2.33 -1.76 10.24
N ASP A 54 2.53 -1.31 11.48
CA ASP A 54 2.41 -2.13 12.69
C ASP A 54 0.98 -2.65 12.92
N GLN A 55 -0.05 -1.83 12.64
CA GLN A 55 -1.45 -2.23 12.76
C GLN A 55 -1.83 -3.28 11.71
N VAL A 56 -1.31 -3.14 10.48
CA VAL A 56 -1.49 -4.13 9.43
C VAL A 56 -0.74 -5.42 9.77
N ALA A 57 0.51 -5.35 10.22
CA ALA A 57 1.26 -6.52 10.66
C ALA A 57 0.55 -7.25 11.81
N ARG A 58 -0.03 -6.51 12.76
CA ARG A 58 -0.87 -7.10 13.83
C ARG A 58 -2.14 -7.76 13.30
N ALA A 59 -2.84 -7.15 12.35
CA ALA A 59 -4.03 -7.74 11.73
C ALA A 59 -3.69 -9.02 10.97
N ILE A 60 -2.56 -9.04 10.26
CA ILE A 60 -2.03 -10.23 9.60
C ILE A 60 -1.68 -11.30 10.64
N VAL A 61 -0.95 -10.97 11.71
CA VAL A 61 -0.62 -11.94 12.78
C VAL A 61 -1.86 -12.48 13.49
N GLN A 62 -2.86 -11.66 13.76
CA GLN A 62 -4.14 -12.10 14.34
C GLN A 62 -4.90 -13.03 13.39
N PHE A 63 -4.94 -12.70 12.10
CA PHE A 63 -5.54 -13.55 11.07
C PHE A 63 -4.83 -14.90 10.93
N LEU A 64 -3.52 -14.91 11.12
CA LEU A 64 -2.68 -16.10 11.02
C LEU A 64 -2.62 -16.93 12.32
N GLY A 65 -3.11 -16.38 13.44
CA GLY A 65 -3.19 -17.07 14.73
C GLY A 65 -4.33 -18.08 14.83
N THR A 66 -5.24 -18.11 13.85
CA THR A 66 -6.29 -19.12 13.71
C THR A 66 -5.87 -20.21 12.73
N ASP A 67 -5.82 -21.46 13.20
CA ASP A 67 -5.36 -22.65 12.46
C ASP A 67 -6.06 -22.85 11.10
N GLU A 68 -7.28 -22.34 10.96
CA GLU A 68 -8.11 -22.37 9.75
C GLU A 68 -7.46 -21.67 8.54
N HIS A 69 -6.61 -20.66 8.77
CA HIS A 69 -6.03 -19.82 7.71
C HIS A 69 -4.53 -20.05 7.47
N ALA A 70 -3.96 -21.12 8.03
CA ALA A 70 -2.52 -21.41 7.93
C ALA A 70 -2.01 -21.50 6.47
N HIS A 71 -2.84 -21.98 5.55
CA HIS A 71 -2.48 -22.06 4.12
C HIS A 71 -2.34 -20.68 3.44
N LEU A 72 -3.00 -19.65 3.97
CA LEU A 72 -2.88 -18.26 3.47
C LEU A 72 -1.58 -17.61 3.93
N PHE A 73 -0.97 -18.09 5.04
CA PHE A 73 0.30 -17.60 5.57
C PHE A 73 1.38 -17.53 4.51
N VAL A 74 1.62 -18.64 3.82
CA VAL A 74 2.72 -18.76 2.86
C VAL A 74 2.55 -17.77 1.71
N LEU A 75 1.32 -17.54 1.27
CA LEU A 75 1.01 -16.61 0.19
C LEU A 75 1.17 -15.16 0.64
N ILE A 76 0.71 -14.84 1.85
CA ILE A 76 0.89 -13.52 2.45
C ILE A 76 2.37 -13.22 2.63
N SER A 77 3.15 -14.15 3.18
CA SER A 77 4.61 -13.99 3.35
C SER A 77 5.33 -13.75 2.03
N ARG A 78 4.94 -14.46 0.96
CA ARG A 78 5.50 -14.25 -0.39
C ARG A 78 5.17 -12.85 -0.93
N LEU A 79 3.95 -12.37 -0.76
CA LEU A 79 3.56 -11.01 -1.17
C LEU A 79 4.30 -9.94 -0.37
N VAL A 80 4.45 -10.14 0.95
CA VAL A 80 5.23 -9.24 1.82
C VAL A 80 6.71 -9.23 1.41
N ALA A 81 7.30 -10.38 1.09
CA ALA A 81 8.68 -10.48 0.63
C ALA A 81 8.93 -9.77 -0.72
N ARG A 82 7.87 -9.52 -1.51
CA ARG A 82 7.92 -8.72 -2.75
C ARG A 82 7.67 -7.24 -2.52
N ASP A 83 7.67 -6.78 -1.28
CA ASP A 83 7.28 -5.42 -0.88
C ASP A 83 5.86 -5.03 -1.33
N CYS A 84 4.94 -6.00 -1.46
CA CYS A 84 3.55 -5.69 -1.77
C CYS A 84 2.96 -4.87 -0.61
N PRO A 85 2.33 -3.71 -0.88
CA PRO A 85 1.74 -2.90 0.17
C PRO A 85 0.72 -3.69 0.99
N SER A 86 1.04 -3.79 2.27
CA SER A 86 0.28 -4.50 3.30
C SER A 86 -1.22 -4.19 3.27
N ILE A 87 -1.59 -2.93 2.98
CA ILE A 87 -2.98 -2.50 2.88
C ILE A 87 -3.76 -3.16 1.73
N PHE A 88 -3.09 -3.50 0.62
CA PHE A 88 -3.71 -4.20 -0.50
C PHE A 88 -3.97 -5.67 -0.16
N ILE A 89 -3.04 -6.31 0.57
CA ILE A 89 -3.24 -7.67 1.09
C ILE A 89 -4.45 -7.70 2.03
N LEU A 90 -4.58 -6.71 2.93
CA LEU A 90 -5.75 -6.60 3.79
C LEU A 90 -7.05 -6.37 3.01
N ALA A 91 -7.00 -5.60 1.91
CA ALA A 91 -8.16 -5.41 1.04
C ALA A 91 -8.63 -6.74 0.43
N ILE A 92 -7.71 -7.64 0.06
CA ILE A 92 -8.06 -9.00 -0.37
C ILE A 92 -8.71 -9.76 0.80
N LEU A 93 -8.04 -9.85 1.95
CA LEU A 93 -8.50 -10.62 3.13
C LEU A 93 -9.83 -10.12 3.73
N SER A 94 -10.17 -8.84 3.51
CA SER A 94 -11.38 -8.22 4.03
C SER A 94 -12.71 -8.84 3.56
N LEU A 95 -12.68 -9.78 2.61
CA LEU A 95 -13.87 -10.54 2.23
C LEU A 95 -14.27 -11.58 3.29
N ILE A 96 -13.30 -12.11 4.03
CA ILE A 96 -13.49 -13.25 4.95
C ILE A 96 -13.19 -12.93 6.41
N HIS A 97 -12.55 -11.78 6.68
CA HIS A 97 -12.10 -11.38 8.01
C HIS A 97 -12.46 -9.91 8.33
N ASP A 98 -13.29 -9.73 9.36
CA ASP A 98 -13.83 -8.42 9.76
C ASP A 98 -12.74 -7.46 10.28
N GLY A 99 -11.72 -7.98 10.98
CA GLY A 99 -10.60 -7.13 11.43
C GLY A 99 -9.80 -6.52 10.28
N CYS A 100 -9.69 -7.24 9.15
CA CYS A 100 -9.07 -6.71 7.94
C CYS A 100 -9.98 -5.67 7.28
N LEU A 101 -11.29 -5.92 7.25
CA LEU A 101 -12.29 -4.99 6.73
C LEU A 101 -12.27 -3.64 7.46
N GLU A 102 -12.31 -3.66 8.79
CA GLU A 102 -12.30 -2.43 9.59
C GLU A 102 -10.98 -1.67 9.41
N THR A 103 -9.84 -2.36 9.39
CA THR A 103 -8.54 -1.71 9.14
C THR A 103 -8.49 -1.04 7.76
N VAL A 104 -9.05 -1.67 6.72
CA VAL A 104 -9.09 -1.07 5.38
C VAL A 104 -10.07 0.12 5.33
N ARG A 105 -11.21 0.04 6.02
CA ARG A 105 -12.17 1.15 6.11
C ARG A 105 -11.57 2.36 6.81
N GLU A 106 -10.89 2.15 7.94
CA GLU A 106 -10.15 3.19 8.65
C GLU A 106 -9.11 3.84 7.75
N TYR A 107 -8.31 3.02 7.05
CA TYR A 107 -7.32 3.51 6.10
C TYR A 107 -7.92 4.36 4.98
N LEU A 108 -8.99 3.88 4.36
CA LEU A 108 -9.67 4.60 3.27
C LEU A 108 -10.27 5.90 3.78
N LYS A 109 -10.87 5.91 4.98
CA LYS A 109 -11.43 7.13 5.58
C LYS A 109 -10.35 8.16 5.86
N ASP A 110 -9.27 7.75 6.51
CA ASP A 110 -8.14 8.62 6.85
C ASP A 110 -7.47 9.22 5.61
N THR A 111 -7.33 8.41 4.57
CA THR A 111 -6.63 8.84 3.34
C THR A 111 -7.54 9.69 2.47
N THR A 112 -8.81 9.29 2.28
CA THR A 112 -9.79 10.07 1.50
C THR A 112 -10.06 11.45 2.10
N GLN A 113 -10.11 11.54 3.44
CA GLN A 113 -10.23 12.84 4.12
C GLN A 113 -8.98 13.71 3.93
N ALA A 114 -7.80 13.12 3.76
CA ALA A 114 -6.55 13.84 3.53
C ALA A 114 -6.36 14.27 2.06
N THR A 115 -6.83 13.49 1.09
CA THR A 115 -6.62 13.76 -0.35
C THR A 115 -7.83 14.32 -1.08
N GLY A 116 -9.01 14.41 -0.46
CA GLY A 116 -10.20 15.04 -1.05
C GLY A 116 -10.76 14.35 -2.29
N GLN A 117 -10.35 13.11 -2.59
CA GLN A 117 -10.76 12.38 -3.79
C GLN A 117 -12.14 11.73 -3.61
N GLN A 118 -13.08 12.09 -4.48
CA GLN A 118 -14.38 11.42 -4.59
C GLN A 118 -14.24 10.07 -5.31
N THR A 119 -15.09 9.16 -4.85
CA THR A 119 -15.21 7.73 -5.16
C THR A 119 -15.09 7.35 -6.63
N VAL A 120 -14.46 6.19 -6.86
CA VAL A 120 -14.47 5.45 -8.12
C VAL A 120 -15.91 5.03 -8.40
N ASP A 121 -16.62 5.83 -9.20
CA ASP A 121 -17.82 5.40 -9.90
C ASP A 121 -17.37 4.58 -11.12
N GLU A 122 -17.86 3.33 -11.18
CA GLU A 122 -17.90 2.40 -12.32
C GLU A 122 -17.46 0.98 -11.94
N THR A 123 -18.28 0.28 -11.15
CA THR A 123 -18.21 -1.19 -11.08
C THR A 123 -19.61 -1.81 -11.02
N MET A 124 -20.39 -1.63 -12.08
CA MET A 124 -21.65 -2.36 -12.30
C MET A 124 -21.67 -3.05 -13.66
N ALA A 125 -20.81 -4.06 -13.84
CA ALA A 125 -20.93 -4.94 -15.01
C ALA A 125 -20.39 -6.37 -14.82
N LEU A 126 -20.04 -6.81 -13.61
CA LEU A 126 -19.30 -8.06 -13.46
C LEU A 126 -20.14 -9.33 -13.36
N MET A 127 -21.43 -9.25 -13.01
CA MET A 127 -22.21 -10.46 -12.67
C MET A 127 -23.55 -10.53 -13.41
N LYS A 128 -23.50 -10.42 -14.74
CA LYS A 128 -24.62 -10.86 -15.60
C LYS A 128 -24.53 -12.38 -15.79
N GLY A 129 -24.97 -13.12 -14.78
CA GLY A 129 -25.10 -14.58 -14.83
C GLY A 129 -25.84 -15.04 -13.59
N GLY A 130 -27.07 -15.53 -13.74
CA GLY A 130 -28.04 -15.81 -12.66
C GLY A 130 -27.68 -16.94 -11.68
N GLU A 131 -26.41 -17.18 -11.39
CA GLU A 131 -25.93 -18.25 -10.50
C GLU A 131 -25.67 -17.78 -9.05
N LEU A 132 -25.53 -16.48 -8.83
CA LEU A 132 -25.22 -15.89 -7.52
C LEU A 132 -26.45 -15.15 -6.98
N ASP A 133 -26.77 -15.39 -5.70
CA ASP A 133 -27.84 -14.66 -5.04
C ASP A 133 -27.49 -13.17 -4.90
N ALA A 134 -28.53 -12.33 -4.80
CA ALA A 134 -28.37 -10.88 -4.79
C ALA A 134 -27.46 -10.38 -3.64
N GLN A 135 -27.49 -11.05 -2.48
CA GLN A 135 -26.65 -10.67 -1.35
C GLN A 135 -25.18 -11.01 -1.61
N THR A 136 -24.89 -12.20 -2.12
CA THR A 136 -23.54 -12.58 -2.54
C THR A 136 -22.99 -11.61 -3.58
N ASN A 137 -23.81 -11.25 -4.57
CA ASN A 137 -23.40 -10.30 -5.60
C ASN A 137 -23.03 -8.94 -5.04
N ARG A 138 -23.88 -8.38 -4.18
CA ARG A 138 -23.62 -7.11 -3.52
C ARG A 138 -22.31 -7.13 -2.72
N THR A 139 -22.08 -8.18 -1.92
CA THR A 139 -20.85 -8.29 -1.12
C THR A 139 -19.60 -8.36 -2.00
N LEU A 140 -19.65 -9.09 -3.13
CA LEU A 140 -18.52 -9.15 -4.06
C LEU A 140 -18.28 -7.79 -4.72
N ILE A 141 -19.33 -7.08 -5.14
CA ILE A 141 -19.20 -5.72 -5.69
C ILE A 141 -18.52 -4.80 -4.66
N GLU A 142 -19.00 -4.76 -3.42
CA GLU A 142 -18.43 -3.94 -2.35
C GLU A 142 -16.96 -4.30 -2.06
N TRP A 143 -16.59 -5.57 -2.17
CA TRP A 143 -15.21 -6.02 -2.03
C TRP A 143 -14.31 -5.58 -3.20
N ILE A 144 -14.81 -5.69 -4.44
CA ILE A 144 -14.09 -5.27 -5.65
C ILE A 144 -13.85 -3.75 -5.63
N THR A 145 -14.90 -2.97 -5.34
CA THR A 145 -14.80 -1.52 -5.21
C THR A 145 -13.79 -1.14 -4.13
N ARG A 146 -13.76 -1.85 -3.00
CA ARG A 146 -12.77 -1.60 -1.94
C ARG A 146 -11.34 -1.86 -2.40
N MET A 147 -11.09 -2.94 -3.14
CA MET A 147 -9.77 -3.20 -3.73
C MET A 147 -9.37 -2.11 -4.73
N GLN A 148 -10.30 -1.65 -5.57
CA GLN A 148 -10.08 -0.55 -6.51
C GLN A 148 -9.76 0.78 -5.80
N LEU A 149 -10.47 1.11 -4.71
CA LEU A 149 -10.22 2.31 -3.93
C LEU A 149 -8.84 2.28 -3.25
N VAL A 150 -8.43 1.13 -2.70
CA VAL A 150 -7.08 0.99 -2.14
C VAL A 150 -6.02 1.16 -3.25
N LEU A 151 -6.29 0.58 -4.41
CA LEU A 151 -5.39 0.66 -5.55
C LEU A 151 -5.29 2.09 -6.11
N SER A 152 -6.38 2.85 -6.16
CA SER A 152 -6.39 4.21 -6.68
C SER A 152 -5.55 5.19 -5.87
N LEU A 153 -5.32 4.89 -4.58
CA LEU A 153 -4.49 5.73 -3.71
C LEU A 153 -2.99 5.58 -4.02
N THR A 154 -2.54 4.38 -4.39
CA THR A 154 -1.11 4.08 -4.62
C THR A 154 -0.91 3.07 -5.75
N PRO A 155 -1.38 3.36 -6.98
CA PRO A 155 -1.47 2.37 -8.05
C PRO A 155 -0.10 1.84 -8.48
N GLU A 156 0.89 2.73 -8.60
CA GLU A 156 2.26 2.38 -8.98
C GLU A 156 2.95 1.51 -7.92
N GLN A 157 2.82 1.87 -6.64
CA GLN A 157 3.46 1.12 -5.54
C GLN A 157 2.93 -0.30 -5.43
N ILE A 158 1.64 -0.50 -5.72
CA ILE A 158 1.02 -1.83 -5.65
C ILE A 158 1.33 -2.61 -6.93
N LEU A 159 0.98 -2.08 -8.10
CA LEU A 159 1.08 -2.83 -9.35
C LEU A 159 2.53 -3.11 -9.78
N LEU A 160 3.49 -2.22 -9.54
CA LEU A 160 4.90 -2.52 -9.86
C LEU A 160 5.46 -3.70 -9.05
N ARG A 161 4.90 -3.99 -7.88
CA ARG A 161 5.31 -5.11 -7.02
C ARG A 161 4.59 -6.41 -7.38
N LEU A 162 3.36 -6.27 -7.88
CA LEU A 162 2.51 -7.38 -8.32
C LEU A 162 2.75 -7.79 -9.77
N MET A 163 3.28 -6.92 -10.63
CA MET A 163 3.63 -7.27 -12.01
C MET A 163 5.02 -7.90 -12.05
N ILE A 164 5.16 -9.02 -12.75
CA ILE A 164 6.45 -9.66 -13.04
C ILE A 164 7.10 -8.93 -14.23
N ASP A 165 6.29 -8.61 -15.23
CA ASP A 165 6.66 -7.85 -16.43
C ASP A 165 5.45 -7.03 -16.91
N ASP A 166 5.54 -6.41 -18.09
CA ASP A 166 4.47 -5.58 -18.65
C ASP A 166 3.16 -6.34 -18.95
N LYS A 167 3.21 -7.68 -19.00
CA LYS A 167 2.10 -8.56 -19.40
C LYS A 167 1.61 -9.46 -18.26
N ASN A 168 2.48 -9.82 -17.33
CA ASN A 168 2.24 -10.87 -16.35
C ASN A 168 2.12 -10.32 -14.93
N VAL A 169 1.09 -10.78 -14.22
CA VAL A 169 0.88 -10.53 -12.78
C VAL A 169 1.35 -11.76 -12.00
N ASP A 170 1.93 -11.53 -10.83
CA ASP A 170 2.41 -12.55 -9.91
C ASP A 170 1.29 -13.53 -9.53
N GLY A 171 1.53 -14.83 -9.75
CA GLY A 171 0.55 -15.88 -9.48
C GLY A 171 0.13 -15.98 -8.01
N THR A 172 0.93 -15.48 -7.07
CA THR A 172 0.62 -15.48 -5.64
C THR A 172 -0.59 -14.61 -5.33
N VAL A 173 -0.76 -13.47 -6.01
CA VAL A 173 -1.93 -12.61 -5.78
C VAL A 173 -3.21 -13.27 -6.30
N LEU A 174 -3.12 -13.96 -7.44
CA LEU A 174 -4.21 -14.75 -7.98
C LEU A 174 -4.57 -15.87 -7.01
N GLN A 175 -3.60 -16.67 -6.57
CA GLN A 175 -3.81 -17.77 -5.63
C GLN A 175 -4.43 -17.29 -4.32
N LEU A 176 -3.88 -16.22 -3.70
CA LEU A 176 -4.41 -15.67 -2.46
C LEU A 176 -5.87 -15.24 -2.64
N THR A 177 -6.16 -14.51 -3.71
CA THR A 177 -7.52 -14.01 -3.99
C THR A 177 -8.47 -15.18 -4.26
N THR A 178 -8.00 -16.24 -4.93
CA THR A 178 -8.79 -17.45 -5.19
C THR A 178 -9.13 -18.18 -3.89
N PHE A 179 -8.16 -18.40 -3.00
CA PHE A 179 -8.44 -19.07 -1.72
C PHE A 179 -9.38 -18.26 -0.83
N VAL A 180 -9.19 -16.93 -0.76
CA VAL A 180 -10.11 -16.04 -0.04
C VAL A 180 -11.53 -16.13 -0.59
N LEU A 181 -11.68 -16.19 -1.93
CA LEU A 181 -12.99 -16.34 -2.56
C LEU A 181 -13.59 -17.73 -2.31
N GLN A 182 -12.76 -18.80 -2.29
CA GLN A 182 -13.22 -20.15 -1.94
C GLN A 182 -13.72 -20.22 -0.51
N GLU A 183 -12.95 -19.72 0.46
CA GLU A 183 -13.36 -19.67 1.85
C GLU A 183 -14.68 -18.91 2.05
N TYR A 184 -14.84 -17.79 1.35
CA TYR A 184 -16.07 -17.02 1.36
C TYR A 184 -17.28 -17.84 0.89
N PHE A 185 -17.13 -18.63 -0.19
CA PHE A 185 -18.20 -19.52 -0.65
C PHE A 185 -18.43 -20.71 0.28
N VAL A 186 -17.37 -21.28 0.88
CA VAL A 186 -17.48 -22.37 1.86
C VAL A 186 -18.29 -21.91 3.08
N LYS A 187 -18.04 -20.70 3.60
CA LYS A 187 -18.86 -20.09 4.67
C LYS A 187 -20.33 -19.95 4.29
N ARG A 188 -20.65 -19.88 3.00
CA ARG A 188 -22.01 -19.87 2.44
C ARG A 188 -22.51 -21.25 1.99
N LYS A 189 -21.88 -22.33 2.46
CA LYS A 189 -22.22 -23.73 2.15
C LYS A 189 -22.11 -24.07 0.66
N ARG A 190 -21.26 -23.34 -0.09
CA ARG A 190 -20.92 -23.63 -1.49
C ARG A 190 -19.44 -24.03 -1.56
N SER A 191 -19.16 -25.31 -1.73
CA SER A 191 -17.79 -25.77 -1.99
C SER A 191 -17.54 -25.76 -3.50
N ILE A 192 -16.66 -24.87 -3.95
CA ILE A 192 -16.30 -24.72 -5.37
C ILE A 192 -14.81 -25.09 -5.51
N PRO A 193 -14.46 -26.10 -6.33
CA PRO A 193 -13.08 -26.46 -6.60
C PRO A 193 -12.25 -25.28 -7.14
N PHE A 194 -10.94 -25.32 -6.91
CA PHE A 194 -10.03 -24.23 -7.24
C PHE A 194 -10.06 -23.90 -8.74
N GLU A 195 -10.08 -24.92 -9.58
CA GLU A 195 -10.06 -24.82 -11.04
C GLU A 195 -11.31 -24.13 -11.59
N ARG A 196 -12.43 -24.22 -10.87
CA ARG A 196 -13.70 -23.59 -11.26
C ARG A 196 -13.81 -22.15 -10.77
N ILE A 197 -13.15 -21.80 -9.68
CA ILE A 197 -13.22 -20.46 -9.09
C ILE A 197 -12.11 -19.52 -9.58
N GLN A 198 -10.99 -20.09 -10.05
CA GLN A 198 -9.85 -19.34 -10.55
C GLN A 198 -10.21 -18.41 -11.74
N PRO A 199 -11.03 -18.81 -12.74
CA PRO A 199 -11.43 -17.91 -13.83
C PRO A 199 -12.23 -16.70 -13.35
N LEU A 200 -13.13 -16.89 -12.38
CA LEU A 200 -13.86 -15.79 -11.75
C LEU A 200 -12.89 -14.87 -11.00
N THR A 201 -11.93 -15.43 -10.27
CA THR A 201 -10.90 -14.66 -9.57
C THR A 201 -10.08 -13.82 -10.56
N ALA A 202 -9.67 -14.40 -11.68
CA ALA A 202 -8.91 -13.71 -12.71
C ALA A 202 -9.71 -12.53 -13.30
N SER A 203 -11.01 -12.73 -13.58
CA SER A 203 -11.90 -11.66 -14.05
C SER A 203 -12.05 -10.52 -13.02
N ILE A 204 -12.18 -10.88 -11.73
CA ILE A 204 -12.22 -9.91 -10.63
C ILE A 204 -10.93 -9.09 -10.57
N LEU A 205 -9.77 -9.76 -10.53
CA LEU A 205 -8.48 -9.07 -10.48
C LEU A 205 -8.22 -8.22 -11.72
N GLN A 206 -8.61 -8.71 -12.90
CA GLN A 206 -8.57 -7.91 -14.12
C GLN A 206 -9.39 -6.62 -13.96
N THR A 207 -10.60 -6.70 -13.41
CA THR A 207 -11.44 -5.51 -13.19
C THR A 207 -10.85 -4.56 -12.15
N VAL A 208 -10.18 -5.10 -11.13
CA VAL A 208 -9.47 -4.30 -10.13
C VAL A 208 -8.29 -3.56 -10.77
N PHE A 209 -7.50 -4.23 -11.61
CA PHE A 209 -6.24 -3.70 -12.13
C PHE A 209 -6.37 -2.90 -13.42
N GLN A 210 -7.35 -3.23 -14.27
CA GLN A 210 -7.51 -2.65 -15.61
C GLN A 210 -7.50 -1.11 -15.65
N PRO A 211 -8.15 -0.38 -14.70
CA PRO A 211 -8.13 1.08 -14.73
C PRO A 211 -6.73 1.69 -14.54
N PHE A 212 -5.81 0.96 -13.90
CA PHE A 212 -4.51 1.47 -13.47
C PHE A 212 -3.32 0.87 -14.24
N ILE A 213 -3.52 -0.30 -14.87
CA ILE A 213 -2.44 -1.06 -15.51
C ILE A 213 -1.74 -0.32 -16.66
N GLY A 214 -2.48 0.55 -17.37
CA GLY A 214 -1.95 1.32 -18.50
C GLY A 214 -0.85 2.31 -18.11
N GLY A 215 -0.95 2.94 -16.94
CA GLY A 215 0.08 3.85 -16.42
C GLY A 215 1.34 3.08 -16.04
N VAL A 216 1.18 1.95 -15.36
CA VAL A 216 2.27 1.14 -14.83
C VAL A 216 3.04 0.41 -15.93
N ARG A 217 2.35 -0.07 -16.98
CA ARG A 217 3.00 -0.66 -18.16
C ARG A 217 3.99 0.28 -18.83
N LYS A 218 3.65 1.57 -18.94
CA LYS A 218 4.57 2.57 -19.52
C LYS A 218 5.85 2.69 -18.71
N ILE A 219 5.75 2.65 -17.38
CA ILE A 219 6.91 2.70 -16.48
C ILE A 219 7.78 1.46 -16.65
N LEU A 220 7.18 0.26 -16.72
CA LEU A 220 7.92 -0.99 -16.92
C LEU A 220 8.63 -1.03 -18.28
N LEU A 221 7.95 -0.59 -19.34
CA LEU A 221 8.54 -0.52 -20.68
C LEU A 221 9.71 0.48 -20.75
N ALA A 222 9.60 1.64 -20.10
CA ALA A 222 10.70 2.61 -20.02
C ALA A 222 11.92 2.01 -19.30
N ARG A 223 11.72 1.33 -18.15
CA ARG A 223 12.81 0.67 -17.42
C ARG A 223 13.48 -0.44 -18.22
N ALA A 224 12.72 -1.20 -19.01
CA ALA A 224 13.26 -2.24 -19.87
C ALA A 224 14.11 -1.69 -21.03
N GLN A 225 13.86 -0.44 -21.45
CA GLN A 225 14.62 0.24 -22.50
C GLN A 225 15.87 0.96 -21.96
N GLU A 226 15.91 1.28 -20.67
CA GLU A 226 17.04 1.96 -20.00
C GLU A 226 18.15 1.01 -19.53
N VAL A 227 17.89 -0.29 -19.41
CA VAL A 227 18.94 -1.30 -19.16
C VAL A 227 19.67 -1.55 -20.49
N PRO A 228 20.92 -1.10 -20.66
CA PRO A 228 21.69 -1.46 -21.84
C PRO A 228 21.82 -2.99 -21.84
N GLN A 229 21.64 -3.61 -23.00
CA GLN A 229 22.10 -4.97 -23.23
C GLN A 229 23.63 -4.96 -23.19
N GLU A 230 24.22 -4.89 -21.99
CA GLU A 230 25.59 -5.34 -21.77
C GLU A 230 25.53 -6.86 -21.68
N GLU A 231 25.83 -7.52 -22.80
CA GLU A 231 26.64 -8.75 -22.95
C GLU A 231 26.27 -9.45 -24.26
N GLU A 232 27.06 -9.16 -25.31
CA GLU A 232 27.65 -10.18 -26.20
C GLU A 232 29.14 -9.85 -26.39
#